data_AF-A0A821HZA2-F1
#
_entry.id   AF-A0A821HZA2-F1
#
_cell.length_a   1.000
_cell.length_b   1.000
_cell.length_c   1.000
_cell.angle_alpha   90.00
_cell.angle_beta   90.00
_cell.angle_gamma   90.00
#
_symmetry.space_group_name_H-M   'P 1'
#
loop_
_entity.id
_entity.type
_entity.pdbx_description
1 polymer ?
#
loop_
_entity_poly.entity_id
_entity_poly.type
_entity_poly.pdbx_seq_one_letter_code
_entity_poly.pdbx_strand_id
1 'polypeptide(L)' 'VLDYFRGLEEYLSVGPPVYFIVNQDAIDYTKIDDQDLLCGTSGCSSISLLGQIGEALRQPNRYYLAQPPSSWLDDYFDWL' A
#
# COMPACT_ATOMS: atom_id res chain seq x y z
N VAL A 1 -16.78 6.45 -26.87
CA VAL A 1 -15.43 6.52 -26.25
C VAL A 1 -15.20 7.88 -25.62
N LEU A 2 -15.43 9.00 -26.34
CA LEU A 2 -15.26 10.34 -25.76
C LEU A 2 -16.17 10.59 -24.54
N ASP A 3 -17.43 10.18 -24.62
CA ASP A 3 -18.40 10.34 -23.52
C ASP A 3 -18.01 9.54 -22.27
N TYR A 4 -17.36 8.38 -22.45
CA TYR A 4 -16.85 7.57 -21.35
C TYR A 4 -15.73 8.31 -20.59
N PHE A 5 -14.73 8.84 -21.31
CA PHE A 5 -13.64 9.57 -20.66
C PHE A 5 -14.10 10.88 -20.02
N ARG A 6 -15.09 11.57 -20.61
CA ARG A 6 -15.74 12.72 -19.97
C ARG A 6 -16.42 12.32 -18.67
N GLY A 7 -17.15 11.20 -18.68
CA GLY A 7 -17.76 10.68 -17.46
C GLY A 7 -16.73 10.29 -16.39
N LEU A 8 -15.61 9.70 -16.79
CA LEU A 8 -14.51 9.41 -15.85
C LEU A 8 -13.91 10.69 -15.26
N GLU A 9 -13.65 11.71 -16.09
CA GLU A 9 -13.10 13.00 -15.64
C GLU A 9 -14.06 13.74 -14.70
N GLU A 10 -15.36 13.72 -14.99
CA GLU A 10 -16.37 14.48 -14.24
C GLU A 10 -16.81 13.80 -12.94
N TYR A 11 -16.88 12.45 -12.91
CA TYR A 11 -17.50 11.72 -11.80
C TYR A 11 -16.56 10.78 -11.03
N LEU A 12 -15.45 10.32 -11.61
CA LEU A 12 -14.59 9.34 -10.92
C LEU A 12 -13.73 10.06 -9.87
N SER A 13 -13.91 9.68 -8.60
CA SER A 13 -13.20 10.29 -7.46
C SER A 13 -11.92 9.55 -7.05
N VAL A 14 -11.53 8.50 -7.76
CA VAL A 14 -10.35 7.68 -7.48
C VAL A 14 -9.58 7.35 -8.75
N GLY A 15 -8.28 7.15 -8.63
CA GLY A 15 -7.44 6.66 -9.72
C GLY A 15 -7.58 5.15 -9.94
N PRO A 16 -6.88 4.62 -10.96
CA PRO A 16 -6.74 3.17 -11.12
C PRO A 16 -6.00 2.56 -9.91
N PRO A 17 -6.26 1.28 -9.59
CA PRO A 17 -5.56 0.60 -8.51
C PRO A 17 -4.09 0.35 -8.87
N VAL A 18 -3.24 0.34 -7.84
CA VAL A 18 -1.83 -0.05 -7.93
C VAL A 18 -1.56 -1.21 -6.97
N TYR A 19 -0.70 -2.13 -7.39
CA TYR A 19 -0.33 -3.30 -6.60
C TYR A 19 1.19 -3.28 -6.38
N PHE A 20 1.60 -3.23 -5.12
CA PHE A 20 3.00 -3.34 -4.73
C PHE A 20 3.33 -4.81 -4.54
N ILE A 21 4.08 -5.37 -5.50
CA ILE A 21 4.39 -6.80 -5.53
C ILE A 21 5.74 -7.02 -4.84
N VAL A 22 5.76 -7.90 -3.85
CA VAL A 22 6.98 -8.41 -3.21
C VAL A 22 7.33 -9.75 -3.85
N ASN A 23 8.54 -9.85 -4.40
CA ASN A 23 9.01 -11.10 -5.02
C ASN A 23 9.18 -12.19 -3.95
N GLN A 24 8.74 -13.41 -4.27
CA GLN A 24 8.74 -14.53 -3.34
C GLN A 24 10.14 -14.88 -2.80
N ASP A 25 11.19 -14.67 -3.60
CA ASP A 25 12.57 -14.96 -3.20
C ASP A 25 13.23 -13.86 -2.36
N ALA A 26 12.55 -12.73 -2.15
CA ALA A 26 13.12 -11.56 -1.46
C ALA A 26 12.83 -11.54 0.05
N ILE A 27 11.82 -12.27 0.51
CA ILE A 27 11.28 -12.21 1.88
C ILE A 27 10.90 -13.60 2.34
N ASP A 28 11.34 -13.98 3.54
CA ASP A 28 10.86 -15.15 4.28
C ASP A 28 9.82 -14.71 5.33
N TYR A 29 8.54 -14.84 5.00
CA TYR A 29 7.41 -14.45 5.86
C TYR A 29 7.35 -15.20 7.20
N THR A 30 8.17 -16.24 7.42
CA THR A 30 8.23 -16.94 8.70
C THR A 30 9.17 -16.26 9.71
N LYS A 31 10.04 -15.36 9.25
CA LYS A 31 10.98 -14.62 10.10
C LYS A 31 10.43 -13.26 10.50
N ILE A 32 10.54 -12.93 11.78
CA ILE A 32 10.10 -11.64 12.32
C ILE A 32 10.85 -10.47 11.65
N ASP A 33 12.18 -10.59 11.49
CA ASP A 33 12.98 -9.55 10.85
C ASP A 33 12.50 -9.21 9.43
N ASP A 34 12.01 -10.21 8.70
CA ASP A 34 11.50 -10.04 7.33
C ASP A 34 10.06 -9.51 7.32
N GLN A 35 9.23 -9.91 8.31
CA GLN A 35 7.91 -9.34 8.54
C GLN A 35 7.99 -7.83 8.85
N ASP A 36 8.97 -7.42 9.67
CA ASP A 36 9.21 -6.02 10.07
C ASP A 36 9.58 -5.10 8.89
N LEU A 37 10.11 -5.67 7.80
CA LEU A 37 10.38 -4.94 6.55
C LEU A 37 9.10 -4.64 5.76
N LEU A 38 7.99 -5.32 6.06
CA LEU A 38 6.74 -5.20 5.32
C LEU A 38 5.66 -4.49 6.10
N CYS A 39 5.43 -4.89 7.35
CA CYS A 39 4.24 -4.52 8.10
C CYS A 39 4.19 -3.04 8.52
N GLY A 40 2.99 -2.55 8.82
CA GLY A 40 2.72 -1.16 9.24
C GLY A 40 2.14 -1.02 10.65
N THR A 41 2.00 -2.12 11.38
CA THR A 41 1.49 -2.13 12.76
C THR A 41 2.54 -1.66 13.78
N SER A 42 2.14 -1.56 15.04
CA SER A 42 3.03 -1.17 16.14
C SER A 42 4.13 -2.20 16.32
N GLY A 43 5.39 -1.77 16.27
CA GLY A 43 6.56 -2.63 16.37
C GLY A 43 7.30 -2.81 15.04
N CYS A 44 6.64 -2.57 13.91
CA CYS A 44 7.24 -2.65 12.58
C CYS A 44 8.23 -1.50 12.31
N SER A 45 9.14 -1.73 11.38
CA SER A 45 10.14 -0.73 10.99
C SER A 45 9.49 0.54 10.42
N SER A 46 9.99 1.73 10.79
CA SER A 46 9.53 3.00 10.21
C SER A 46 9.85 3.14 8.73
N ILE A 47 10.78 2.32 8.21
CA ILE A 47 11.14 2.24 6.80
C ILE A 47 10.58 0.98 6.12
N SER A 48 9.61 0.29 6.74
CA SER A 48 8.92 -0.84 6.12
C SER A 48 8.19 -0.44 4.84
N LEU A 49 7.77 -1.43 4.03
CA LEU A 49 6.99 -1.20 2.82
C LEU A 49 5.73 -0.36 3.11
N LEU A 50 4.94 -0.76 4.12
CA LEU A 50 3.75 0.00 4.48
C LEU A 50 4.07 1.35 5.12
N GLY A 51 5.15 1.46 5.90
CA GLY A 51 5.63 2.73 6.46
C GLY A 51 5.94 3.73 5.35
N GLN A 52 6.68 3.31 4.32
CA GLN A 52 7.02 4.15 3.17
C GLN A 52 5.78 4.57 2.37
N ILE A 53 4.82 3.66 2.14
CA ILE A 53 3.56 3.99 1.48
C ILE A 53 2.75 4.99 2.33
N GLY A 54 2.71 4.80 3.65
CA GLY A 54 2.06 5.69 4.60
C GLY A 54 2.64 7.11 4.55
N GLU A 55 3.97 7.25 4.49
CA GLU A 55 4.62 8.55 4.31
C GLU A 55 4.33 9.17 2.94
N ALA A 56 4.30 8.37 1.87
CA ALA A 56 3.96 8.84 0.53
C ALA A 56 2.52 9.37 0.45
N LEU A 57 1.58 8.73 1.16
CA LEU A 57 0.18 9.16 1.25
C LEU A 57 0.00 10.53 1.90
N ARG A 58 0.96 11.00 2.71
CA ARG A 58 0.95 12.37 3.27
C ARG A 58 1.26 13.43 2.21
N GLN A 59 1.78 13.05 1.05
CA GLN A 59 2.13 13.94 -0.06
C GLN A 59 1.47 13.48 -1.38
N PRO A 60 0.13 13.46 -1.48
CA PRO A 60 -0.60 12.90 -2.62
C PRO A 60 -0.29 13.64 -3.94
N ASN A 61 0.02 14.93 -3.89
CA ASN A 61 0.40 15.73 -5.06
C ASN A 61 1.76 15.36 -5.65
N ARG A 62 2.60 14.63 -4.90
CA ARG A 62 3.94 14.19 -5.33
C ARG A 62 3.96 12.71 -5.71
N TYR A 63 3.31 11.87 -4.90
CA TYR A 63 3.37 10.41 -5.06
C TYR A 63 2.13 9.81 -5.73
N TYR A 64 1.06 10.59 -5.92
CA TYR A 64 -0.17 10.17 -6.62
C TYR A 64 -0.84 8.93 -6.00
N LEU A 65 -0.72 8.79 -4.68
CA LEU A 65 -1.45 7.80 -3.88
C LEU A 65 -2.53 8.53 -3.08
N ALA A 66 -3.76 8.01 -3.14
CA ALA A 66 -4.92 8.64 -2.51
C ALA A 66 -5.48 7.86 -1.32
N GLN A 67 -5.17 6.57 -1.20
CA GLN A 67 -5.75 5.69 -0.19
C GLN A 67 -4.70 4.78 0.46
N PRO A 68 -4.84 4.46 1.76
CA PRO A 68 -4.02 3.47 2.44
C PRO A 68 -4.00 2.12 1.70
N PRO A 69 -2.84 1.44 1.64
CA PRO A 69 -2.75 0.09 1.09
C PRO A 69 -3.45 -0.91 2.02
N SER A 70 -4.04 -1.94 1.44
CA SER A 70 -4.50 -3.11 2.19
C SER A 70 -3.32 -4.06 2.43
N SER A 71 -3.10 -4.50 3.67
CA SER A 71 -2.01 -5.40 4.04
C SER A 71 -2.54 -6.67 4.68
N TRP A 72 -2.40 -7.78 3.97
CA TRP A 72 -2.81 -9.09 4.48
C TRP A 72 -1.98 -9.53 5.70
N LEU A 73 -0.72 -9.09 5.80
CA LEU A 73 0.17 -9.47 6.90
C LEU A 73 -0.22 -8.75 8.20
N ASP A 74 -0.59 -7.47 8.09
CA ASP A 74 -1.08 -6.69 9.22
C ASP A 74 -2.44 -7.23 9.68
N ASP A 75 -3.34 -7.51 8.74
CA ASP A 75 -4.64 -8.15 9.03
C ASP A 75 -4.46 -9.51 9.72
N TYR A 76 -3.44 -10.28 9.35
CA TYR A 76 -3.11 -11.55 9.99
C TYR A 76 -2.61 -11.36 11.43
N PHE A 77 -1.80 -10.34 11.70
CA PHE A 77 -1.36 -10.01 13.06
C PHE A 77 -2.51 -9.53 13.93
N ASP A 78 -3.40 -8.70 13.39
CA ASP A 78 -4.59 -8.22 14.11
C ASP A 78 -5.60 -9.33 14.39
N TRP A 79 -5.62 -10.40 13.58
CA TRP A 79 -6.51 -11.54 13.77
C TRP A 79 -6.10 -12.47 14.91
N LEU A 80 -4.80 -12.57 15.22
CA LEU A 80 -4.24 -13.44 16.26
C LEU A 80 -4.39 -12.85 17.67
#